data_AF-A0A246Q779-F1
#
_entry.id   AF-A0A246Q779-F1
#
_cell.length_a   1.000
_cell.length_b   1.000
_cell.length_c   1.000
_cell.angle_alpha   90.00
_cell.angle_beta   90.00
_cell.angle_gamma   90.00
#
_symmetry.space_group_name_H-M   'P 1'
#
loop_
_entity.id
_entity.type
_entity.pdbx_description
1 polymer ?
#
loop_
_entity_poly.entity_id
_entity_poly.type
_entity_poly.pdbx_seq_one_letter_code
_entity_poly.pdbx_strand_id
1 'polypeptide(L)'
;MTDNTEQKAPRKPRGFAAMGPEFQREIAAQGGRAAHRLGKAHRFNSQEARAAAAKRHAGSKQQGNAEGAGNDANAAAPDTAAPEEADEQEGR
;
A
#
# COMPACT_ATOMS: atom_id res chain seq x y z
N MET A 1 -21.33 30.42 28.20
CA MET A 1 -21.31 29.55 27.00
C MET A 1 -21.26 28.12 27.51
N THR A 2 -22.32 27.34 27.33
CA THR A 2 -22.37 25.94 27.80
C THR A 2 -21.58 25.05 26.86
N ASP A 3 -20.56 24.38 27.40
CA ASP A 3 -19.80 23.34 26.71
C ASP A 3 -20.68 22.10 26.55
N ASN A 4 -21.38 22.02 25.41
CA ASN A 4 -22.19 20.88 25.02
C ASN A 4 -21.31 19.77 24.40
N THR A 5 -20.37 19.26 25.19
CA THR A 5 -19.50 18.12 24.86
C THR A 5 -19.81 16.91 25.77
N GLU A 6 -21.07 16.80 26.20
CA GLU A 6 -21.62 15.64 26.90
C GLU A 6 -21.56 14.40 25.99
N GLN A 7 -20.49 13.64 26.14
CA GLN A 7 -20.47 12.17 26.14
C GLN A 7 -21.47 11.48 25.20
N LYS A 8 -21.21 11.50 23.89
CA LYS A 8 -21.89 10.58 22.97
C LYS A 8 -21.39 9.16 23.23
N ALA A 9 -22.20 8.37 23.95
CA ALA A 9 -21.91 6.96 24.24
C ALA A 9 -21.36 6.22 22.99
N PRO A 10 -20.35 5.35 23.15
CA PRO A 10 -19.73 4.66 22.04
C PRO A 10 -20.78 3.83 21.30
N ARG A 11 -20.99 4.15 20.01
CA ARG A 11 -21.97 3.45 19.18
C ARG A 11 -21.43 2.08 18.83
N LYS A 12 -22.29 1.07 18.87
CA LYS A 12 -21.96 -0.28 18.41
C LYS A 12 -21.46 -0.22 16.95
N PRO A 13 -20.36 -0.89 16.61
CA PRO A 13 -19.86 -0.92 15.24
C PRO A 13 -20.91 -1.54 14.31
N ARG A 14 -20.98 -1.05 13.08
CA ARG A 14 -21.94 -1.50 12.05
C ARG A 14 -21.25 -1.58 10.69
N GLY A 15 -21.81 -2.39 9.79
CA GLY A 15 -21.32 -2.55 8.43
C GLY A 15 -19.88 -3.06 8.42
N PHE A 16 -19.02 -2.42 7.63
CA PHE A 16 -17.60 -2.81 7.48
C PHE A 16 -16.85 -2.84 8.82
N ALA A 17 -17.13 -1.89 9.72
CA ALA A 17 -16.46 -1.81 11.02
C ALA A 17 -16.93 -2.89 12.02
N ALA A 18 -18.06 -3.54 11.77
CA ALA A 18 -18.54 -4.65 12.60
C ALA A 18 -17.99 -6.02 12.17
N MET A 19 -17.38 -6.10 10.98
CA MET A 19 -16.83 -7.34 10.44
C MET A 19 -15.46 -7.65 11.09
N GLY A 20 -15.05 -8.93 11.06
CA GLY A 20 -13.70 -9.32 11.49
C GLY A 20 -12.61 -8.78 10.56
N PRO A 21 -11.36 -8.61 11.05
CA PRO A 21 -10.27 -8.01 10.29
C PRO A 21 -9.92 -8.81 9.03
N GLU A 22 -9.97 -10.14 9.10
CA GLU A 22 -9.72 -11.02 7.94
C GLU A 22 -10.74 -10.78 6.82
N PHE A 23 -12.02 -10.75 7.18
CA PHE A 23 -13.09 -10.53 6.21
C PHE A 23 -13.06 -9.11 5.62
N GLN A 24 -12.72 -8.10 6.42
CA GLN A 24 -12.50 -6.74 5.92
C GLN A 24 -11.36 -6.68 4.91
N ARG A 25 -10.23 -7.37 5.19
CA ARG A 25 -9.09 -7.45 4.26
C ARG A 25 -9.48 -8.14 2.98
N GLU A 26 -10.22 -9.23 3.05
CA GLU A 26 -10.68 -9.96 1.87
C GLU A 26 -11.58 -9.10 0.98
N ILE A 27 -12.57 -8.42 1.57
CA ILE A 27 -13.45 -7.51 0.81
C ILE A 27 -12.66 -6.34 0.22
N ALA A 28 -11.75 -5.74 1.00
CA ALA A 28 -10.90 -4.66 0.51
C ALA A 28 -10.02 -5.12 -0.66
N ALA A 29 -9.42 -6.32 -0.54
CA ALA A 29 -8.59 -6.91 -1.59
C ALA A 29 -9.43 -7.22 -2.84
N GLN A 30 -10.64 -7.75 -2.69
CA GLN A 30 -11.55 -8.00 -3.82
C GLN A 30 -11.98 -6.69 -4.50
N GLY A 31 -12.30 -5.66 -3.73
CA GLY A 31 -12.65 -4.33 -4.24
C GLY A 31 -11.49 -3.69 -5.02
N GLY A 32 -10.27 -3.78 -4.50
CA GLY A 32 -9.06 -3.32 -5.19
C GLY A 32 -8.83 -4.05 -6.52
N ARG A 33 -8.88 -5.39 -6.50
CA ARG A 33 -8.75 -6.21 -7.73
C ARG A 33 -9.83 -5.85 -8.76
N ALA A 34 -11.07 -5.65 -8.32
CA ALA A 34 -12.16 -5.25 -9.19
C ALA A 34 -11.88 -3.87 -9.82
N ALA A 35 -11.46 -2.87 -9.05
CA ALA A 35 -11.17 -1.53 -9.58
C ALA A 35 -10.08 -1.54 -10.66
N HIS A 36 -9.04 -2.37 -10.51
CA HIS A 36 -8.02 -2.56 -11.55
C HIS A 36 -8.58 -3.24 -12.80
N ARG A 37 -9.38 -4.31 -12.63
CA ARG A 37 -10.02 -5.00 -13.77
C ARG A 37 -10.98 -4.09 -14.54
N LEU A 38 -11.73 -3.25 -13.83
CA LEU A 38 -12.65 -2.29 -14.43
C LEU A 38 -11.94 -1.06 -15.03
N GLY A 39 -10.61 -0.94 -14.90
CA GLY A 39 -9.87 0.24 -15.38
C GLY A 39 -10.18 1.53 -14.62
N LYS A 40 -10.84 1.44 -13.46
CA LYS A 40 -11.13 2.57 -12.59
C LYS A 40 -9.93 3.00 -11.76
N ALA A 41 -9.06 2.05 -11.42
CA ALA A 41 -7.84 2.31 -10.69
C ALA A 41 -6.70 2.72 -11.63
N HIS A 42 -5.78 3.55 -11.12
CA HIS A 42 -4.55 3.91 -11.81
C HIS A 42 -3.64 2.69 -12.00
N ARG A 43 -2.98 2.61 -13.16
CA ARG A 43 -2.03 1.53 -13.47
C ARG A 43 -0.63 2.09 -13.44
N PHE A 44 0.12 1.73 -12.40
CA PHE A 44 1.53 2.08 -12.30
C PHE A 44 2.32 1.39 -13.41
N ASN A 45 2.97 2.20 -14.23
CA ASN A 45 3.95 1.73 -15.21
C ASN A 45 5.37 2.07 -14.74
N SER A 46 6.36 1.33 -15.23
CA SER A 46 7.76 1.50 -14.81
C SER A 46 8.34 2.87 -15.13
N GLN A 47 7.85 3.52 -16.20
CA GLN A 47 8.31 4.85 -16.62
C GLN A 47 7.83 5.93 -15.65
N GLU A 48 6.59 5.85 -15.19
CA GLU A 48 6.00 6.73 -14.19
C GLU A 48 6.65 6.53 -12.82
N ALA A 49 6.93 5.28 -12.43
CA ALA A 49 7.66 4.99 -11.20
C ALA A 49 9.06 5.65 -11.21
N ARG A 50 9.78 5.54 -12.32
CA ARG A 50 11.08 6.20 -12.50
C ARG A 50 10.97 7.72 -12.46
N ALA A 51 9.97 8.31 -13.11
CA ALA A 51 9.75 9.75 -13.10
C ALA A 51 9.41 10.25 -11.69
N ALA A 52 8.59 9.52 -10.94
CA ALA A 52 8.26 9.83 -9.55
C ALA A 52 9.49 9.72 -8.64
N ALA A 53 10.29 8.67 -8.79
CA ALA A 53 11.55 8.50 -8.06
C ALA A 53 12.55 9.62 -8.39
N ALA A 54 12.71 9.96 -9.68
CA ALA A 54 13.59 11.05 -10.11
C ALA A 54 13.16 12.39 -9.49
N LYS A 55 11.86 12.70 -9.46
CA LYS A 55 11.32 13.89 -8.79
C LYS A 55 11.62 13.90 -7.28
N ARG A 56 11.46 12.76 -6.61
CA ARG A 56 11.77 12.61 -5.17
C ARG A 56 13.27 12.84 -4.88
N HIS A 57 14.15 12.26 -5.70
CA HIS A 57 15.60 12.39 -5.53
C HIS A 57 16.16 13.74 -6.00
N ALA A 58 15.47 14.42 -6.92
CA ALA A 58 15.83 15.78 -7.34
C ALA A 58 15.64 16.79 -6.20
N GLY A 59 14.61 16.63 -5.36
CA GLY A 59 14.39 17.48 -4.18
C GLY A 59 15.28 17.15 -2.98
N SER A 60 15.73 15.90 -2.83
CA SER A 60 16.56 15.50 -1.69
C SER A 60 18.03 15.94 -1.81
N LYS A 61 18.50 16.37 -2.99
CA LYS A 61 19.88 16.87 -3.18
C LYS A 61 20.17 18.18 -2.43
N GLN A 62 19.15 18.94 -2.04
CA GLN A 62 19.32 20.18 -1.27
C GLN A 62 19.31 19.95 0.26
N GLN A 63 18.84 18.78 0.73
CA GLN A 63 18.60 18.47 2.14
C GLN A 63 19.29 17.14 2.49
N GLY A 64 20.59 17.07 2.30
CA GLY A 64 21.37 15.84 2.50
C GLY A 64 22.81 16.14 2.84
N ASN A 65 23.04 17.10 3.74
CA ASN A 65 24.33 17.30 4.38
C ASN A 65 24.11 17.57 5.88
N ALA A 66 23.80 16.52 6.64
CA ALA A 66 24.15 16.32 8.05
C ALA A 66 23.37 15.12 8.62
N GLU A 67 24.11 14.05 8.94
CA GLU A 67 23.92 13.23 10.15
C GLU A 67 22.68 12.33 10.23
N GLY A 68 22.89 11.04 9.91
CA GLY A 68 21.92 9.98 10.16
C GLY A 68 22.38 8.61 9.67
N ALA A 69 23.63 8.25 10.00
CA ALA A 69 24.09 6.88 9.89
C ALA A 69 23.46 6.03 11.01
N GLY A 70 22.92 4.87 10.65
CA GLY A 70 22.17 3.95 11.53
C GLY A 70 20.71 3.89 11.05
N ASN A 71 20.22 2.79 10.48
CA ASN A 71 20.15 1.47 11.12
C ASN A 71 20.05 0.37 10.05
N ASP A 72 21.18 0.00 9.43
CA ASP A 72 21.29 -1.21 8.60
C ASP A 72 21.58 -2.42 9.50
N ALA A 73 20.60 -2.82 10.31
CA ALA A 73 20.72 -3.99 11.17
C ALA A 73 19.41 -4.80 11.28
N ASN A 74 18.62 -4.90 10.21
CA ASN A 74 17.67 -6.01 10.05
C ASN A 74 17.14 -6.15 8.61
N ALA A 75 18.03 -6.36 7.64
CA ALA A 75 17.64 -6.89 6.34
C ALA A 75 18.20 -8.32 6.23
N ALA A 76 17.63 -9.23 7.01
CA ALA A 76 17.64 -10.63 6.63
C ALA A 76 16.88 -10.70 5.30
N ALA A 77 17.61 -10.90 4.21
CA ALA A 77 17.03 -11.14 2.90
C ALA A 77 16.00 -12.28 3.02
N PRO A 78 14.73 -12.11 2.62
CA PRO A 78 13.97 -13.27 2.21
C PRO A 78 14.60 -13.72 0.90
N ASP A 79 15.27 -14.86 0.94
CA ASP A 79 15.59 -15.68 -0.22
C ASP A 79 14.29 -15.92 -1.01
N THR A 80 13.97 -14.98 -1.88
CA THR A 80 12.88 -15.09 -2.83
C THR A 80 13.57 -15.43 -4.13
N ALA A 81 13.91 -16.72 -4.25
CA ALA A 81 14.14 -17.34 -5.53
C ALA A 81 13.09 -16.83 -6.51
N ALA A 82 13.56 -16.29 -7.64
CA ALA A 82 12.72 -15.88 -8.74
C ALA A 82 11.69 -16.98 -9.01
N PRO A 83 10.37 -16.68 -9.12
CA PRO A 83 9.47 -17.62 -9.74
C PRO A 83 9.93 -17.76 -11.19
N GLU A 84 10.52 -18.92 -11.45
CA GLU A 84 10.82 -19.48 -12.75
C GLU A 84 9.63 -19.23 -13.70
N GLU A 85 9.97 -18.85 -14.92
CA GLU A 85 9.04 -18.51 -15.97
C GLU A 85 8.16 -19.73 -16.31
N ALA A 86 6.87 -19.66 -15.98
CA ALA A 86 5.87 -20.56 -16.54
C ALA A 86 5.16 -19.82 -17.69
N ASP A 87 5.89 -19.62 -18.79
CA ASP A 87 5.31 -19.35 -20.10
C ASP A 87 5.01 -20.69 -20.76
N GLU A 88 3.83 -21.24 -20.52
CA GLU A 88 3.25 -22.30 -21.35
C GLU A 88 1.79 -21.93 -21.64
N GLN A 89 1.62 -21.07 -22.64
CA GLN A 89 0.46 -21.12 -23.51
C GLN A 89 0.74 -22.15 -24.61
N GLU A 90 -0.06 -23.22 -24.67
CA GLU A 90 -0.73 -23.77 -25.87
C GLU A 90 -1.01 -25.28 -25.71
N GLY A 91 -2.28 -25.69 -25.92
CA GLY A 91 -2.57 -27.10 -26.22
C GLY A 91 -3.91 -27.66 -25.78
N ARG A 92 -5.02 -27.14 -26.34
CA ARG A 92 -6.36 -27.77 -26.47
C ARG A 92 -7.17 -28.05 -25.20
#